data_AF-A0A7S1WCP3-F1
#
_entry.id   AF-A0A7S1WCP3-F1
#
_cell.length_a   1.000
_cell.length_b   1.000
_cell.length_c   1.000
_cell.angle_alpha   90.00
_cell.angle_beta   90.00
_cell.angle_gamma   90.00
#
_symmetry.space_group_name_H-M   'P 1'
#
loop_
_entity.id
_entity.type
_entity.pdbx_description
1 polymer ?
#
loop_
_entity_poly.entity_id
_entity_poly.type
_entity_poly.pdbx_seq_one_letter_code
_entity_poly.pdbx_strand_id
1 'polypeptide(L)'
;VYGLDVNYNKLDTCRNLAQSEGIRPDELYLIHGDAEAMPFSDGQLDHVMWSMVMHLLPDISPALREIFRVLKPGGGRLYATGYVQTLCIKDAADLERLVADAGFGRISVSTANTGARYVLTAVREA
;
A
#
# COMPACT_ATOMS: atom_id res chain seq x y z
N VAL A 1 8.32 12.38 -1.50
CA VAL A 1 7.74 11.06 -1.19
C VAL A 1 7.22 11.08 0.23
N TYR A 2 6.10 10.41 0.53
CA TYR A 2 5.60 10.25 1.88
C TYR A 2 5.87 8.83 2.38
N GLY A 3 6.39 8.69 3.60
CA GLY A 3 6.45 7.42 4.31
C GLY A 3 5.48 7.45 5.49
N LEU A 4 4.58 6.46 5.58
CA LEU A 4 3.57 6.39 6.62
C LEU A 4 3.68 5.07 7.37
N ASP A 5 3.66 5.14 8.70
CA ASP A 5 3.69 3.96 9.56
C ASP A 5 2.97 4.26 10.88
N VAL A 6 2.27 3.27 11.44
CA VAL A 6 1.62 3.35 12.77
C VAL A 6 2.62 3.21 13.91
N ASN A 7 3.87 2.83 13.62
CA ASN A 7 4.90 2.59 14.61
C ASN A 7 6.00 3.64 14.54
N TYR A 8 6.07 4.50 15.55
CA TYR A 8 7.11 5.52 15.69
C TYR A 8 8.54 4.98 15.55
N ASN A 9 8.82 3.78 16.07
CA ASN A 9 10.16 3.21 15.99
C ASN A 9 10.58 2.90 14.55
N LYS A 10 9.62 2.55 13.68
CA LYS A 10 9.86 2.32 12.25
C LYS A 10 10.14 3.62 11.52
N LEU A 11 9.43 4.70 11.87
CA LEU A 11 9.70 6.03 11.34
C LEU A 11 11.08 6.54 11.76
N ASP A 12 11.48 6.34 13.01
CA ASP A 12 12.83 6.72 13.46
C ASP A 12 13.92 5.90 12.78
N THR A 13 13.70 4.59 12.61
CA THR A 13 14.61 3.73 11.84
C THR A 13 14.75 4.22 10.40
N CYS A 14 13.64 4.56 9.75
CA CYS A 14 13.61 5.09 8.39
C CYS A 14 14.33 6.44 8.31
N ARG A 15 14.12 7.33 9.29
CA ARG A 15 14.79 8.63 9.35
C ARG A 15 16.31 8.48 9.44
N ASN A 16 16.80 7.59 10.29
CA ASN A 16 18.23 7.34 10.45
C ASN A 16 18.86 6.77 9.17
N LEU A 17 18.18 5.83 8.51
CA LEU A 17 18.64 5.28 7.23
C LEU A 17 18.63 6.33 6.11
N ALA A 18 17.57 7.14 6.02
CA ALA A 18 17.47 8.22 5.05
C ALA A 18 18.63 9.23 5.22
N GLN A 19 18.99 9.55 6.46
CA GLN A 19 20.14 10.41 6.76
C GLN A 19 21.47 9.77 6.35
N SER A 20 21.68 8.48 6.63
CA SER A 20 22.92 7.80 6.24
C SER A 20 23.08 7.65 4.72
N GLU A 21 21.96 7.54 4.00
CA GLU A 21 21.93 7.48 2.53
C GLU A 21 21.93 8.88 1.87
N GLY A 22 21.97 9.97 2.66
CA GLY A 22 22.02 11.33 2.15
C GLY A 22 20.71 11.84 1.51
N ILE A 23 19.57 11.22 1.82
CA ILE A 23 18.26 11.67 1.36
C ILE A 23 17.94 13.03 1.98
N ARG A 24 17.57 14.01 1.15
CA ARG A 24 17.31 15.35 1.66
C ARG A 24 15.97 15.43 2.39
N PRO A 25 15.84 16.29 3.42
CA PRO A 25 14.57 16.45 4.16
C PRO A 25 13.36 16.85 3.29
N ASP A 26 13.58 17.49 2.14
CA ASP A 26 12.53 17.89 1.19
C ASP A 26 12.09 16.74 0.24
N GLU A 27 12.80 15.62 0.23
CA GLU A 27 12.51 14.46 -0.62
C GLU A 27 11.65 13.39 0.08
N LEU A 28 11.73 13.29 1.41
CA LEU A 28 11.04 12.29 2.22
C LEU A 28 10.34 12.92 3.44
N TYR A 29 9.02 12.82 3.46
CA TYR A 29 8.17 13.26 4.56
C TYR A 29 7.64 12.05 5.32
N LEU A 30 8.06 11.90 6.58
CA LEU A 30 7.64 10.77 7.43
C LEU A 30 6.44 11.16 8.29
N ILE A 31 5.39 10.36 8.24
CA ILE A 31 4.09 10.60 8.84
C ILE A 31 3.76 9.43 9.78
N HIS A 32 3.44 9.74 11.02
CA HIS A 32 2.81 8.78 11.91
C HIS A 32 1.31 8.76 11.65
N GLY A 33 0.78 7.62 11.22
CA GLY A 33 -0.62 7.51 10.84
C GLY A 33 -1.02 6.08 10.48
N ASP A 34 -2.34 5.88 10.39
CA ASP A 34 -2.95 4.60 10.03
C ASP A 34 -3.23 4.56 8.52
N ALA A 35 -3.01 3.40 7.89
CA ALA A 35 -3.33 3.20 6.49
C ALA A 35 -4.85 3.21 6.23
N GLU A 36 -5.67 2.99 7.26
CA GLU A 36 -7.13 3.07 7.20
C GLU A 36 -7.66 4.52 7.27
N ALA A 37 -6.81 5.49 7.63
CA ALA A 37 -7.17 6.90 7.78
C ALA A 37 -5.98 7.81 7.45
N MET A 38 -5.60 7.85 6.16
CA MET A 38 -4.43 8.58 5.71
C MET A 38 -4.69 10.10 5.67
N PRO A 39 -3.73 10.93 6.12
CA PRO A 39 -3.88 12.40 6.19
C PRO A 39 -3.67 13.07 4.82
N PHE A 40 -4.28 12.52 3.77
CA PHE A 40 -4.26 13.06 2.41
C PHE A 40 -5.69 13.36 1.95
N SER A 41 -5.82 14.38 1.12
CA SER A 41 -7.07 14.70 0.44
C SER A 41 -7.41 13.64 -0.62
N ASP A 42 -8.68 13.57 -1.00
CA ASP A 42 -9.13 12.72 -2.10
C ASP A 42 -8.35 13.06 -3.37
N GLY A 43 -7.86 12.03 -4.06
CA GLY A 43 -7.14 12.23 -5.32
C GLY A 43 -5.82 13.01 -5.21
N GLN A 44 -5.17 13.03 -4.04
CA GLN A 44 -3.92 13.76 -3.87
C GLN A 44 -2.70 13.03 -4.44
N LEU A 45 -2.67 11.70 -4.38
CA LEU A 45 -1.48 10.88 -4.69
C LEU A 45 -1.55 10.27 -6.09
N ASP A 46 -0.41 10.28 -6.80
CA ASP A 46 -0.28 9.58 -8.09
C ASP A 46 -0.04 8.07 -7.91
N HIS A 47 0.71 7.70 -6.87
CA HIS A 47 1.17 6.34 -6.63
C HIS A 47 1.13 6.00 -5.14
N VAL A 48 0.75 4.76 -4.83
CA VAL A 48 0.89 4.16 -3.50
C VAL A 48 1.65 2.85 -3.61
N MET A 49 2.63 2.67 -2.74
CA MET A 49 3.39 1.42 -2.58
C MET A 49 3.07 0.82 -1.21
N TRP A 50 2.55 -0.41 -1.19
CA TRP A 50 2.25 -1.14 0.05
C TRP A 50 2.99 -2.48 0.07
N SER A 51 4.20 -2.47 0.63
CA SER A 51 5.11 -3.61 0.55
C SER A 51 5.23 -4.34 1.88
N MET A 52 5.00 -5.65 1.87
CA MET A 52 5.25 -6.57 2.98
C MET A 52 4.49 -6.25 4.30
N VAL A 53 3.25 -5.75 4.20
CA VAL A 53 2.48 -5.31 5.38
C VAL A 53 1.04 -5.85 5.43
N MET A 54 0.36 -6.08 4.30
CA MET A 54 -1.08 -6.48 4.30
C MET A 54 -1.39 -7.67 5.22
N HIS A 55 -0.50 -8.65 5.30
CA HIS A 55 -0.65 -9.86 6.12
C HIS A 55 -0.60 -9.62 7.63
N LEU A 56 -0.27 -8.40 8.07
CA LEU A 56 -0.28 -7.98 9.46
C LEU A 56 -1.66 -7.47 9.91
N LEU A 57 -2.58 -7.26 8.96
CA LEU A 57 -3.93 -6.77 9.24
C LEU A 57 -4.93 -7.93 9.35
N PRO A 58 -5.95 -7.80 10.21
CA PRO A 58 -7.07 -8.74 10.26
C PRO A 58 -8.01 -8.58 9.05
N ASP A 59 -8.14 -7.35 8.54
CA ASP A 59 -8.92 -6.99 7.35
C ASP A 59 -8.17 -5.88 6.60
N ILE A 60 -7.98 -6.05 5.29
CA ILE A 60 -7.30 -5.08 4.43
C ILE A 60 -8.28 -4.11 3.74
N SER A 61 -9.58 -4.39 3.82
CA SER A 61 -10.62 -3.68 3.07
C SER A 61 -10.72 -2.19 3.43
N PRO A 62 -10.62 -1.75 4.70
CA PRO A 62 -10.63 -0.33 5.04
C PRO A 62 -9.43 0.42 4.44
N ALA A 63 -8.23 -0.13 4.58
CA ALA A 63 -7.01 0.45 4.02
C ALA A 63 -7.01 0.46 2.48
N LEU A 64 -7.54 -0.57 1.81
CA LEU A 64 -7.68 -0.56 0.34
C LEU A 64 -8.62 0.57 -0.13
N ARG A 65 -9.74 0.78 0.55
CA ARG A 65 -10.67 1.89 0.25
C ARG A 65 -10.01 3.25 0.49
N GLU A 66 -9.23 3.37 1.56
CA GLU A 66 -8.51 4.59 1.86
C GLU A 66 -7.41 4.89 0.83
N ILE A 67 -6.67 3.87 0.40
CA ILE A 67 -5.69 3.97 -0.68
C ILE A 67 -6.37 4.38 -1.99
N PHE A 68 -7.52 3.80 -2.30
CA PHE A 68 -8.32 4.20 -3.46
C PHE A 68 -8.70 5.68 -3.38
N ARG A 69 -9.22 6.13 -2.22
CA ARG A 69 -9.65 7.52 -1.98
C ARG A 69 -8.52 8.51 -2.24
N VAL A 70 -7.34 8.28 -1.68
CA VAL A 70 -6.21 9.23 -1.79
C VAL A 70 -5.53 9.21 -3.16
N LEU A 71 -5.67 8.13 -3.94
CA LEU A 71 -5.13 8.05 -5.29
C LEU A 71 -5.94 8.90 -6.27
N LYS A 72 -5.28 9.57 -7.22
CA LYS A 72 -5.93 10.36 -8.27
C LYS A 72 -6.90 9.52 -9.12
N PRO A 73 -8.13 10.01 -9.38
CA PRO A 73 -8.97 9.53 -10.49
C PRO A 73 -8.24 9.50 -11.82
N GLY A 74 -8.56 8.56 -12.70
CA GLY A 74 -8.06 8.58 -14.09
C GLY A 74 -6.61 8.15 -14.28
N GLY A 75 -5.98 7.50 -13.30
CA GLY A 75 -4.61 7.00 -13.46
C GLY A 75 -3.78 6.79 -12.20
N GLY A 76 -4.33 6.99 -11.00
CA GLY A 76 -3.65 6.66 -9.75
C GLY A 76 -3.34 5.16 -9.67
N ARG A 77 -2.16 4.78 -9.15
CA ARG A 77 -1.71 3.38 -9.16
C ARG A 77 -1.35 2.86 -7.77
N LEU A 78 -1.80 1.65 -7.49
CA LEU A 78 -1.37 0.85 -6.35
C LEU A 78 -0.36 -0.20 -6.81
N TYR A 79 0.74 -0.31 -6.07
CA TYR A 79 1.70 -1.39 -6.15
C TYR A 79 1.80 -2.04 -4.78
N ALA A 80 1.73 -3.37 -4.70
CA ALA A 80 1.89 -4.06 -3.42
C ALA A 80 2.63 -5.38 -3.57
N THR A 81 3.28 -5.79 -2.48
CA THR A 81 3.87 -7.11 -2.36
C THR A 81 3.57 -7.69 -0.99
N GLY A 82 3.54 -9.02 -0.89
CA GLY A 82 3.26 -9.67 0.38
C GLY A 82 3.03 -11.15 0.23
N TYR A 83 2.26 -11.70 1.16
CA TYR A 83 1.91 -13.11 1.20
C TYR A 83 0.39 -13.29 1.03
N VAL A 84 0.02 -14.29 0.25
CA VAL A 84 -1.31 -14.91 0.30
C VAL A 84 -1.31 -16.03 1.34
N GLN A 85 -2.45 -16.71 1.55
CA GLN A 85 -2.62 -17.73 2.60
C GLN A 85 -2.38 -17.16 4.00
N THR A 86 -2.90 -15.97 4.23
CA THR A 86 -2.82 -15.23 5.48
C THR A 86 -4.21 -15.09 6.10
N LEU A 87 -4.30 -14.46 7.26
CA LEU A 87 -5.57 -14.23 7.93
C LEU A 87 -6.58 -13.44 7.06
N CYS A 88 -6.08 -12.46 6.31
CA CYS A 88 -6.88 -11.52 5.54
C CYS A 88 -6.93 -11.83 4.03
N ILE A 89 -6.05 -12.70 3.52
CA ILE A 89 -5.94 -13.03 2.10
C ILE A 89 -5.82 -14.53 1.93
N LYS A 90 -6.86 -15.19 1.39
CA LYS A 90 -6.85 -16.65 1.22
C LYS A 90 -5.91 -17.11 0.12
N ASP A 91 -6.04 -16.49 -1.05
CA ASP A 91 -5.26 -16.78 -2.25
C ASP A 91 -5.20 -15.54 -3.17
N ALA A 92 -4.60 -15.69 -4.35
CA ALA A 92 -4.45 -14.58 -5.31
C ALA A 92 -5.79 -14.09 -5.86
N ALA A 93 -6.76 -14.98 -6.04
CA ALA A 93 -8.09 -14.62 -6.56
C ALA A 93 -8.90 -13.85 -5.51
N ASP A 94 -8.78 -14.24 -4.24
CA ASP A 94 -9.36 -13.50 -3.12
C ASP A 94 -8.73 -12.09 -3.00
N LEU A 95 -7.41 -11.96 -3.16
CA LEU A 95 -6.75 -10.66 -3.20
C LEU A 95 -7.26 -9.79 -4.37
N GLU A 96 -7.35 -10.35 -5.57
CA GLU A 96 -7.88 -9.64 -6.74
C GLU A 96 -9.31 -9.15 -6.51
N ARG A 97 -10.17 -10.00 -5.92
CA ARG A 97 -11.54 -9.62 -5.56
C ARG A 97 -11.57 -8.49 -4.52
N LEU A 98 -10.79 -8.58 -3.43
CA LEU A 98 -10.75 -7.54 -2.40
C LEU A 98 -10.30 -6.18 -2.97
N VAL A 99 -9.35 -6.20 -3.91
CA VAL A 99 -8.87 -4.99 -4.61
C VAL A 99 -9.96 -4.44 -5.55
N ALA A 100 -10.68 -5.30 -6.26
CA ALA A 100 -11.82 -4.90 -7.10
C ALA A 100 -12.97 -4.32 -6.25
N ASP A 101 -13.29 -4.93 -5.12
CA ASP A 101 -14.33 -4.47 -4.18
C ASP A 101 -14.01 -3.08 -3.61
N ALA A 102 -12.73 -2.69 -3.53
CA ALA A 102 -12.30 -1.35 -3.16
C ALA A 102 -12.41 -0.31 -4.29
N GLY A 103 -12.79 -0.73 -5.51
CA GLY A 103 -13.04 0.14 -6.67
C GLY A 103 -11.92 0.16 -7.70
N PHE A 104 -10.84 -0.59 -7.51
CA PHE A 104 -9.74 -0.61 -8.48
C PHE A 104 -10.09 -1.37 -9.76
N GLY A 105 -9.57 -0.88 -10.89
CA GLY A 105 -9.55 -1.56 -12.19
C GLY A 105 -8.13 -1.98 -12.58
N ARG A 106 -8.02 -2.64 -13.74
CA ARG A 106 -6.74 -3.13 -14.32
C ARG A 106 -5.84 -3.82 -13.28
N ILE A 107 -6.42 -4.78 -12.59
CA ILE A 107 -5.77 -5.51 -11.50
C ILE A 107 -4.89 -6.61 -12.10
N SER A 108 -3.67 -6.74 -11.58
CA SER A 108 -2.81 -7.88 -11.87
C SER A 108 -2.18 -8.36 -10.58
N VAL A 109 -2.46 -9.63 -10.24
CA VAL A 109 -1.83 -10.34 -9.14
C VAL A 109 -1.02 -11.49 -9.75
N SER A 110 0.29 -11.48 -9.52
CA SER A 110 1.17 -12.59 -9.89
C SER A 110 1.79 -13.19 -8.64
N THR A 111 1.92 -14.51 -8.61
CA THR A 111 2.54 -15.21 -7.48
C THR A 111 3.90 -15.80 -7.84
N ALA A 112 4.85 -15.75 -6.92
CA ALA A 112 6.19 -16.33 -7.07
C ALA A 112 6.56 -17.19 -5.85
N ASN A 113 7.61 -18.02 -5.97
CA ASN A 113 8.18 -18.86 -4.90
C ASN A 113 7.12 -19.66 -4.13
N THR A 114 6.85 -20.89 -4.61
CA THR A 114 5.84 -21.82 -4.06
C THR A 114 4.40 -21.31 -4.08
N GLY A 115 4.11 -20.19 -4.75
CA GLY A 115 2.77 -19.61 -4.89
C GLY A 115 2.32 -18.74 -3.71
N ALA A 116 3.14 -18.60 -2.66
CA ALA A 116 2.76 -17.90 -1.43
C ALA A 116 3.03 -16.39 -1.47
N ARG A 117 4.00 -15.92 -2.27
CA ARG A 117 4.30 -14.48 -2.41
C ARG A 117 3.59 -13.89 -3.60
N TYR A 118 3.06 -12.68 -3.46
CA TYR A 118 2.44 -11.96 -4.56
C TYR A 118 3.16 -10.65 -4.91
N VAL A 119 3.00 -10.25 -6.17
CA VAL A 119 3.14 -8.89 -6.67
C VAL A 119 1.78 -8.45 -7.23
N LEU A 120 1.27 -7.34 -6.70
CA LEU A 120 0.00 -6.73 -7.09
C LEU A 120 0.26 -5.38 -7.77
N THR A 121 -0.44 -5.15 -8.86
CA THR A 121 -0.64 -3.81 -9.44
C THR A 121 -2.12 -3.56 -9.68
N ALA A 122 -2.57 -2.34 -9.46
CA ALA A 122 -3.95 -1.94 -9.72
C ALA A 122 -4.05 -0.44 -10.05
N VAL A 123 -5.10 -0.03 -10.77
CA VAL A 123 -5.30 1.35 -11.23
C VAL A 123 -6.65 1.87 -10.78
N ARG A 124 -6.68 3.09 -10.26
CA ARG A 124 -7.91 3.86 -10.11
C ARG A 124 -8.25 4.51 -11.45
N GLU A 125 -9.20 3.91 -12.16
CA GLU A 125 -9.60 4.36 -13.51
C GLU A 125 -10.54 5.56 -13.49
N ALA A 126 -11.36 5.71 -12.43
CA ALA A 126 -12.31 6.81 -12.24
C ALA A 126 -12.35 7.29 -10.77
#